data_AF-A0A2D7WUU1-F1
#
_entry.id   AF-A0A2D7WUU1-F1
#
_cell.length_a   1.000
_cell.length_b   1.000
_cell.length_c   1.000
_cell.angle_alpha   90.00
_cell.angle_beta   90.00
_cell.angle_gamma   90.00
#
_symmetry.space_group_name_H-M   'P 1'
#
loop_
_entity.id
_entity.type
_entity.pdbx_description
1 polymer ?
#
loop_
_entity_poly.entity_id
_entity_poly.type
_entity_poly.pdbx_seq_one_letter_code
_entity_poly.pdbx_strand_id
1 'polypeptide(L)'
;MANWSVAKTWWDFSREILKFRLVDEDGEKILCGITQVAINDYFGTEDTQEAAEENFENNEDEIIAIASSLIQQGASDEDGLYLITSDILG
;
A
#
# COMPACT_ATOMS: atom_id res chain seq x y z
N MET A 1 12.54 -8.41 -11.82
CA MET A 1 11.48 -7.79 -11.00
C MET A 1 12.19 -6.87 -10.03
N ALA A 2 11.77 -5.61 -9.90
CA ALA A 2 12.36 -4.70 -8.92
C ALA A 2 12.13 -5.29 -7.52
N ASN A 3 13.20 -5.36 -6.73
CA ASN A 3 13.14 -5.83 -5.35
C ASN A 3 12.81 -4.63 -4.47
N TRP A 4 11.52 -4.42 -4.20
CA TRP A 4 11.05 -3.30 -3.40
C TRP A 4 11.15 -3.62 -1.90
N SER A 5 11.44 -2.60 -1.11
CA SER A 5 11.38 -2.66 0.36
C SER A 5 10.69 -1.42 0.92
N VAL A 6 9.97 -1.56 2.04
CA VAL A 6 9.31 -0.42 2.69
C VAL A 6 10.34 0.43 3.42
N ALA A 7 10.52 1.67 2.99
CA ALA A 7 11.42 2.63 3.62
C ALA A 7 10.75 3.43 4.74
N LYS A 8 9.44 3.67 4.63
CA LYS A 8 8.67 4.47 5.60
C LYS A 8 7.17 4.24 5.41
N THR A 9 6.43 4.19 6.52
CA THR A 9 4.96 4.23 6.57
C THR A 9 4.48 5.49 7.31
N TRP A 10 3.30 6.01 6.98
CA TRP A 10 2.61 7.06 7.73
C TRP A 10 1.12 7.14 7.34
N TRP A 11 0.30 7.62 8.26
CA TRP A 11 -1.13 7.75 8.02
C TRP A 11 -1.50 9.05 7.31
N ASP A 12 -2.43 8.97 6.36
CA ASP A 12 -3.17 10.11 5.81
C ASP A 12 -4.59 10.11 6.37
N PHE A 13 -4.79 10.85 7.46
CA PHE A 13 -6.08 10.97 8.14
C PHE A 13 -7.19 11.59 7.29
N SER A 14 -6.85 12.35 6.24
CA SER A 14 -7.88 12.99 5.40
C SER A 14 -8.49 12.02 4.41
N ARG A 15 -7.73 10.99 4.02
CA ARG A 15 -8.14 9.99 3.02
C ARG A 15 -8.30 8.58 3.61
N GLU A 16 -7.98 8.38 4.89
CA GLU A 16 -7.96 7.08 5.57
C GLU A 16 -7.06 6.07 4.82
N ILE A 17 -5.84 6.51 4.51
CA ILE A 17 -4.85 5.74 3.75
C ILE A 17 -3.61 5.51 4.61
N LEU A 18 -3.16 4.26 4.68
CA LEU A 18 -1.80 3.95 5.10
C LEU A 18 -0.87 4.21 3.91
N LYS A 19 -0.14 5.32 3.96
CA LYS A 19 0.87 5.63 2.93
C LYS A 19 2.18 4.95 3.27
N PHE A 20 2.85 4.44 2.25
CA PHE A 20 4.16 3.85 2.39
C PHE A 20 5.05 4.18 1.20
N ARG A 21 6.35 4.25 1.47
CA ARG A 21 7.36 4.50 0.46
C ARG A 21 8.12 3.22 0.18
N LEU A 22 8.08 2.78 -1.07
CA LEU A 22 8.94 1.70 -1.56
C LEU A 22 10.27 2.28 -2.03
N VAL A 23 11.34 1.53 -1.79
CA VAL A 23 12.68 1.79 -2.31
C VAL A 23 13.24 0.54 -2.96
N ASP A 24 13.90 0.67 -4.11
CA ASP A 24 14.61 -0.43 -4.76
C ASP A 24 16.13 -0.40 -4.46
N GLU A 25 16.86 -1.34 -5.06
CA GLU A 25 18.32 -1.47 -4.90
C GLU A 25 19.11 -0.29 -5.49
N ASP A 26 18.53 0.41 -6.48
CA ASP A 26 19.11 1.59 -7.13
C ASP A 26 18.77 2.90 -6.38
N GLY A 27 17.90 2.82 -5.36
CA GLY A 27 17.45 3.93 -4.54
C GLY A 27 16.29 4.73 -5.13
N GLU A 28 15.64 4.21 -6.18
CA GLU A 28 14.39 4.74 -6.71
C GLU A 28 13.32 4.69 -5.62
N LYS A 29 12.49 5.74 -5.53
CA LYS A 29 11.47 5.87 -4.50
C LYS A 29 10.11 6.02 -5.13
N ILE A 30 9.21 5.12 -4.76
CA ILE A 30 7.82 5.16 -5.20
C ILE A 30 6.91 5.38 -4.01
N LEU A 31 5.91 6.25 -4.19
CA LEU A 31 4.89 6.51 -3.20
C LEU A 31 3.67 5.61 -3.48
N CYS A 32 3.35 4.77 -2.49
CA CYS A 32 2.19 3.89 -2.52
C CYS A 32 1.27 4.20 -1.34
N GLY A 33 0.04 3.70 -1.42
CA GLY A 33 -0.88 3.74 -0.31
C GLY A 33 -1.88 2.61 -0.41
N ILE A 34 -2.46 2.23 0.71
CA ILE A 34 -3.59 1.32 0.78
C ILE A 34 -4.66 1.94 1.68
N THR A 35 -5.92 1.96 1.21
CA THR A 35 -7.02 2.48 2.03
C THR A 35 -7.28 1.54 3.21
N GLN A 36 -7.68 2.09 4.36
CA GLN A 36 -8.04 1.32 5.56
C GLN A 36 -9.08 0.24 5.24
N VAL A 37 -10.13 0.60 4.51
CA VAL A 37 -11.19 -0.32 4.08
C VAL A 37 -10.61 -1.47 3.25
N ALA A 38 -9.80 -1.17 2.22
CA ALA A 38 -9.23 -2.22 1.36
C ALA A 38 -8.39 -3.25 2.11
N ILE A 39 -7.50 -2.81 2.98
CA ILE A 39 -6.63 -3.74 3.71
C ILE A 39 -7.43 -4.57 4.72
N ASN A 40 -8.35 -3.94 5.45
CA ASN A 40 -9.15 -4.64 6.45
C ASN A 40 -10.16 -5.60 5.82
N ASP A 41 -10.81 -5.21 4.72
CA ASP A 41 -11.71 -6.08 3.96
C ASP A 41 -10.96 -7.29 3.40
N TYR A 42 -9.77 -7.07 2.85
CA TYR A 42 -8.95 -8.13 2.25
C TYR A 42 -8.53 -9.19 3.28
N PHE A 43 -8.17 -8.77 4.49
CA PHE A 43 -7.81 -9.68 5.58
C PHE A 43 -8.98 -10.09 6.50
N GLY A 44 -10.19 -9.56 6.25
CA GLY A 44 -11.39 -9.89 7.01
C GLY A 44 -11.36 -9.41 8.47
N THR A 45 -10.72 -8.27 8.74
CA THR A 45 -10.60 -7.67 10.08
C THR A 45 -11.56 -6.51 10.28
N GLU A 46 -11.64 -5.98 11.50
CA GLU A 46 -12.44 -4.79 11.78
C GLU A 46 -11.91 -3.57 11.00
N ASP A 47 -12.82 -2.74 10.49
CA ASP A 47 -12.47 -1.52 9.75
C ASP A 47 -11.97 -0.41 10.70
N THR A 48 -10.73 -0.56 11.15
CA THR A 48 -10.05 0.36 12.06
C THR A 48 -8.63 0.64 11.58
N GLN A 49 -8.08 1.80 11.99
CA GLN A 49 -6.69 2.15 11.69
C GLN A 49 -5.71 1.14 12.30
N GLU A 50 -5.95 0.70 13.54
CA GLU A 50 -5.09 -0.26 14.25
C GLU A 50 -5.03 -1.60 13.50
N ALA A 51 -6.18 -2.12 13.07
CA ALA A 51 -6.22 -3.33 12.25
C ALA A 51 -5.49 -3.15 10.90
N ALA A 52 -5.61 -1.98 10.27
CA ALA A 52 -4.93 -1.71 9.01
C ALA A 52 -3.40 -1.66 9.16
N GLU A 53 -2.90 -1.05 10.24
CA GLU A 53 -1.47 -1.04 10.56
C GLU A 53 -0.97 -2.46 10.86
N GLU A 54 -1.67 -3.21 11.72
CA GLU A 54 -1.32 -4.60 12.05
C GLU A 54 -1.34 -5.52 10.82
N ASN A 55 -2.36 -5.40 9.97
CA ASN A 55 -2.45 -6.15 8.73
C ASN A 55 -1.31 -5.81 7.77
N PHE A 56 -0.90 -4.55 7.72
CA PHE A 56 0.23 -4.13 6.90
C PHE A 56 1.54 -4.73 7.40
N GLU A 57 1.81 -4.62 8.69
CA GLU A 57 3.04 -5.12 9.30
C GLU A 57 3.15 -6.64 9.20
N ASN A 58 2.04 -7.37 9.40
CA ASN A 58 2.03 -8.83 9.34
C ASN A 58 2.10 -9.40 7.90
N ASN A 59 1.71 -8.61 6.90
CA ASN A 59 1.59 -9.06 5.51
C ASN A 59 2.32 -8.12 4.53
N GLU A 60 3.41 -7.48 4.99
CA GLU A 60 4.14 -6.45 4.23
C GLU A 60 4.55 -6.95 2.83
N ASP A 61 5.13 -8.15 2.73
CA ASP A 61 5.58 -8.74 1.47
C ASP A 61 4.44 -8.91 0.44
N GLU A 62 3.25 -9.29 0.91
CA GLU A 62 2.08 -9.46 0.06
C GLU A 62 1.57 -8.12 -0.48
N ILE A 63 1.54 -7.10 0.39
CA ILE A 63 1.14 -5.74 0.01
C ILE A 63 2.15 -5.11 -0.94
N ILE A 64 3.45 -5.35 -0.74
CA ILE A 64 4.51 -4.96 -1.68
C ILE A 64 4.27 -5.63 -3.04
N ALA A 65 3.92 -6.92 -3.08
CA ALA A 65 3.66 -7.62 -4.34
C ALA A 65 2.47 -7.01 -5.11
N ILE A 66 1.41 -6.64 -4.39
CA ILE A 66 0.24 -5.96 -4.96
C ILE A 66 0.63 -4.57 -5.49
N ALA A 67 1.34 -3.77 -4.68
CA ALA A 67 1.83 -2.45 -5.09
C ALA A 67 2.75 -2.55 -6.32
N SER A 68 3.65 -3.53 -6.36
CA SER A 68 4.55 -3.80 -7.49
C SER A 68 3.77 -4.12 -8.78
N SER A 69 2.64 -4.82 -8.67
CA SER A 69 1.74 -5.07 -9.80
C SER A 69 1.09 -3.77 -10.31
N LEU A 70 0.65 -2.89 -9.41
CA LEU A 70 0.09 -1.58 -9.78
C LEU A 70 1.13 -0.66 -10.44
N ILE A 71 2.35 -0.67 -9.91
CA ILE A 71 3.48 0.10 -10.47
C ILE A 71 3.77 -0.35 -11.90
N GLN A 72 3.81 -1.66 -12.15
CA GLN A 72 4.05 -2.19 -13.50
C GLN A 72 2.93 -1.84 -14.49
N GLN A 73 1.70 -1.65 -14.02
CA GLN A 73 0.57 -1.21 -14.83
C GLN A 73 0.57 0.32 -15.07
N GLY A 74 1.38 1.07 -14.33
CA GLY A 74 1.40 2.54 -14.40
C GLY A 74 0.11 3.18 -13.88
N ALA A 75 -0.63 2.48 -13.02
CA ALA A 75 -1.95 2.90 -12.52
C ALA A 75 -1.83 3.76 -11.24
N SER A 76 -1.22 4.94 -11.36
CA SER A 76 -1.20 5.93 -10.27
C SER A 76 -2.39 6.88 -10.34
N ASP A 77 -2.76 7.47 -9.21
CA ASP A 77 -3.71 8.59 -9.18
C ASP A 77 -3.07 9.91 -9.71
N GLU A 78 -3.86 10.99 -9.73
CA GLU A 78 -3.42 12.31 -10.22
C GLU A 78 -2.25 12.91 -9.41
N ASP A 79 -2.04 12.46 -8.17
CA ASP A 79 -0.94 12.87 -7.30
C ASP A 79 0.32 12.01 -7.48
N GLY A 80 0.28 11.00 -8.36
CA GLY A 80 1.37 10.04 -8.53
C GLY A 80 1.44 8.99 -7.42
N LEU A 81 0.37 8.83 -6.63
CA LEU A 81 0.23 7.79 -5.62
C LEU A 81 -0.29 6.49 -6.27
N TYR A 82 0.43 5.40 -6.11
CA TYR A 82 -0.07 4.07 -6.44
C TYR A 82 -0.97 3.59 -5.31
N LEU A 83 -2.29 3.77 -5.47
CA LEU A 83 -3.27 3.52 -4.44
C LEU A 83 -3.93 2.15 -4.61
N ILE A 84 -3.84 1.31 -3.58
CA ILE A 84 -4.56 0.06 -3.45
C ILE A 84 -5.91 0.35 -2.80
N THR A 85 -6.99 0.04 -3.51
CA THR A 85 -8.39 0.13 -3.06
C THR A 85 -9.04 -1.25 -3.11
N SER A 86 -10.23 -1.40 -2.51
CA SER A 86 -10.94 -2.69 -2.52
C SER A 86 -11.20 -3.20 -3.94
N ASP A 87 -11.48 -2.31 -4.90
CA ASP A 87 -11.69 -2.67 -6.32
C ASP A 87 -10.47 -3.36 -6.98
N ILE A 88 -9.28 -3.10 -6.46
CA ILE A 88 -8.04 -3.71 -6.96
C ILE A 88 -7.83 -5.09 -6.32
N LEU A 89 -8.30 -5.27 -5.08
CA LEU A 89 -8.11 -6.48 -4.29
C LEU A 89 -9.20 -7.53 -4.53
N GLY A 90 -10.43 -7.13 -4.90
CA GLY A 90 -11.55 -8.04 -5.13
C GLY A 90 -12.85 -7.36 -5.56
#